data_AF-A0AAE1LC71-F1
#
_entry.id   AF-A0AAE1LC71-F1
#
_cell.length_a   1.000
_cell.length_b   1.000
_cell.length_c   1.000
_cell.angle_alpha   90.00
_cell.angle_beta   90.00
_cell.angle_gamma   90.00
#
_symmetry.space_group_name_H-M   'P 1'
#
loop_
_entity.id
_entity.type
_entity.pdbx_description
1 polymer ?
#
loop_
_entity_poly.entity_id
_entity_poly.type
_entity_poly.pdbx_seq_one_letter_code
_entity_poly.pdbx_strand_id
1 'polypeptide(L)'
;MGKSIRSKRMRRNRNVKRVKTYNPKVEAKLKEALSFEYNDQTEKAHLSIFHDVMNGPPPAVPGLEPGSKIARAHLTEGHVSVERIADFNVGKLNRLWESATRAVTKGARQIPDPPSDPEDEDKMDDKEPRVYDPKTMKDQYGNYPPWMNKKKVKAKSHAAKVQKAKDKRAARRRSGRVLQKDSDGQGNKKSSSKNDDSDESDMEVNFYK
;
A
#
# COMPACT_ATOMS: atom_id res chain seq x y z
N MET A 1 -2.39 4.80 25.26
CA MET A 1 -2.99 5.58 24.15
C MET A 1 -1.92 5.96 23.13
N GLY A 2 -2.25 5.98 21.84
CA GLY A 2 -1.31 6.41 20.79
C GLY A 2 -1.04 7.92 20.83
N LYS A 3 0.08 8.36 20.23
CA LYS A 3 0.40 9.80 20.11
C LYS A 3 -0.42 10.40 18.95
N SER A 4 -0.93 11.62 19.15
CA SER A 4 -1.60 12.38 18.09
C SER A 4 -0.67 12.63 16.90
N ILE A 5 -1.23 12.60 15.68
CA ILE A 5 -0.55 12.98 14.43
C ILE A 5 0.02 14.41 14.49
N ARG A 6 -0.64 15.29 15.25
CA ARG A 6 -0.24 16.70 15.43
C ARG A 6 0.79 16.90 16.54
N SER A 7 1.16 15.84 17.27
CA SER A 7 2.18 15.90 18.32
C SER A 7 3.50 16.50 17.81
N LYS A 8 4.03 17.49 18.54
CA LYS A 8 5.30 18.15 18.23
C LYS A 8 6.44 17.14 18.04
N ARG A 9 6.51 16.11 18.89
CA ARG A 9 7.52 15.03 18.78
C ARG A 9 7.41 14.24 17.48
N MET A 10 6.18 13.89 17.07
CA MET A 10 5.95 13.14 15.82
C MET A 10 6.28 13.98 14.58
N ARG A 11 5.98 15.29 14.62
CA ARG A 11 6.35 16.21 13.53
C ARG A 11 7.87 16.37 13.42
N ARG A 12 8.57 16.59 14.54
CA ARG A 12 10.04 16.69 14.59
C ARG A 12 10.69 15.43 14.00
N ASN A 13 10.25 14.24 14.40
CA ASN A 13 10.79 12.99 13.87
C ASN A 13 10.52 12.81 12.37
N ARG A 14 9.36 13.27 11.86
CA ARG A 14 9.08 13.25 10.41
C ARG A 14 9.99 14.20 9.64
N ASN A 15 10.26 15.40 10.18
CA ASN A 15 11.19 16.34 9.56
C ASN A 15 12.61 15.76 9.49
N VAL A 16 13.10 15.16 10.58
CA VAL A 16 14.41 14.48 10.58
C VAL A 16 14.47 13.37 9.53
N LYS A 17 13.41 12.58 9.37
CA LYS A 17 13.35 11.54 8.33
C LYS A 17 13.31 12.10 6.91
N ARG A 18 12.56 13.20 6.68
CA ARG A 18 12.52 13.90 5.39
C ARG A 18 13.92 14.33 4.99
N VAL A 19 14.61 15.07 5.86
CA VAL A 19 15.95 15.59 5.59
C VAL A 19 16.98 14.46 5.41
N LYS A 20 17.01 13.47 6.31
CA LYS A 20 18.08 12.46 6.33
C LYS A 20 17.88 11.30 5.35
N THR A 21 16.64 10.92 5.05
CA THR A 21 16.36 9.64 4.38
C THR A 21 15.63 9.80 3.06
N TYR A 22 14.63 10.68 3.00
CA TYR A 22 13.78 10.79 1.82
C TYR A 22 14.33 11.80 0.81
N ASN A 23 14.73 12.98 1.26
CA ASN A 23 15.18 14.05 0.38
C ASN A 23 16.33 13.64 -0.56
N PRO A 24 17.45 13.03 -0.07
CA PRO A 24 18.55 12.68 -0.98
C PRO A 24 18.15 11.61 -2.01
N LYS A 25 17.25 10.68 -1.66
CA LYS A 25 16.77 9.65 -2.60
C LYS A 25 15.84 10.21 -3.65
N VAL A 26 14.97 11.15 -3.26
CA VAL A 26 14.05 11.82 -4.17
C VAL A 26 14.83 12.75 -5.09
N GLU A 27 15.78 13.50 -4.54
CA GLU A 27 16.66 14.37 -5.34
C GLU A 27 17.52 13.57 -6.32
N ALA A 28 18.07 12.42 -5.94
CA ALA A 28 18.81 11.56 -6.86
C ALA A 28 17.92 11.08 -8.02
N LYS A 29 16.72 10.58 -7.73
CA LYS A 29 15.76 10.15 -8.76
C LYS A 29 15.28 11.28 -9.65
N LEU A 30 15.08 12.46 -9.08
CA LEU A 30 14.69 13.64 -9.86
C LEU A 30 15.85 14.10 -10.74
N LYS A 31 17.08 14.09 -10.23
CA LYS A 31 18.26 14.39 -11.02
C LYS A 31 18.44 13.38 -12.13
N GLU A 32 18.29 12.09 -11.86
CA GLU A 32 18.31 11.01 -12.85
C GLU A 32 17.23 11.20 -13.92
N ALA A 33 16.00 11.49 -13.51
CA ALA A 33 14.88 11.76 -14.42
C ALA A 33 14.99 13.11 -15.16
N LEU A 34 15.83 14.03 -14.69
CA LEU A 34 16.14 15.27 -15.41
C LEU A 34 17.43 15.16 -16.22
N SER A 35 18.31 14.25 -15.84
CA SER A 35 19.54 13.89 -16.54
C SER A 35 19.32 12.76 -17.53
N PHE A 36 18.07 12.50 -17.94
CA PHE A 36 17.85 11.85 -19.22
C PHE A 36 18.65 12.65 -20.23
N GLU A 37 19.71 12.03 -20.75
CA GLU A 37 20.58 12.66 -21.71
C GLU A 37 19.72 13.27 -22.81
N TYR A 38 19.98 14.55 -23.09
CA TYR A 38 19.56 15.19 -24.31
C TYR A 38 20.15 14.37 -25.47
N ASN A 39 19.40 13.38 -25.93
CA ASN A 39 19.79 12.62 -27.11
C ASN A 39 19.21 13.39 -28.30
N ASP A 40 20.05 14.23 -28.93
CA ASP A 40 19.69 15.09 -30.08
C ASP A 40 18.96 14.32 -31.19
N GLN A 41 19.18 13.01 -31.28
CA GLN A 41 18.51 12.13 -32.25
C GLN A 41 17.05 11.85 -31.88
N THR A 42 16.74 11.74 -30.58
CA THR A 42 15.37 11.53 -30.10
C THR A 42 14.53 12.78 -30.26
N GLU A 43 15.07 13.98 -30.04
CA GLU A 43 14.33 15.23 -30.28
C GLU A 43 14.04 15.44 -31.76
N LYS A 44 15.01 15.19 -32.66
CA LYS A 44 14.75 15.27 -34.11
C LYS A 44 13.67 14.29 -34.55
N ALA A 45 13.65 13.08 -34.01
CA ALA A 45 12.60 12.10 -34.28
C ALA A 45 11.24 12.51 -33.70
N HIS A 46 11.20 13.02 -32.47
CA HIS A 46 9.95 13.49 -31.85
C HIS A 46 9.40 14.75 -32.53
N LEU A 47 10.26 15.69 -32.93
CA LEU A 47 9.87 16.90 -33.66
C LEU A 47 9.47 16.58 -35.10
N SER A 48 10.11 15.60 -35.77
CA SER A 48 9.69 15.18 -37.10
C SER A 48 8.32 14.49 -37.08
N ILE A 49 8.06 13.64 -36.07
CA ILE A 49 6.72 13.04 -35.86
C ILE A 49 5.67 14.14 -35.63
N PHE A 50 5.97 15.16 -34.83
CA PHE A 50 5.02 16.23 -34.58
C PHE A 50 4.77 17.10 -35.82
N HIS A 51 5.81 17.34 -36.61
CA HIS A 51 5.68 18.05 -37.89
C HIS A 51 4.84 17.24 -38.90
N ASP A 52 5.05 15.92 -38.98
CA ASP A 52 4.25 15.05 -39.85
C ASP A 52 2.79 14.93 -39.39
N VAL A 53 2.53 15.02 -38.09
CA VAL A 53 1.15 15.03 -37.56
C VAL A 53 0.44 16.36 -37.86
N MET A 54 1.15 17.48 -37.75
CA MET A 54 0.55 18.82 -37.91
C MET A 54 0.47 19.26 -39.38
N ASN A 55 1.46 18.90 -40.19
CA ASN A 55 1.60 19.35 -41.58
C ASN A 55 1.51 18.21 -42.60
N GLY A 56 1.49 16.95 -42.16
CA GLY A 56 1.30 15.81 -43.06
C GLY A 56 -0.14 15.71 -43.57
N PRO A 57 -0.34 15.10 -44.75
CA PRO A 57 -1.67 14.81 -45.24
C PRO A 57 -2.41 13.95 -44.21
N PRO A 58 -3.68 14.26 -43.90
CA PRO A 58 -4.44 13.54 -42.89
C PRO A 58 -4.40 12.04 -43.20
N PRO A 59 -4.16 11.17 -42.20
CA PRO A 59 -4.01 9.74 -42.44
C PRO A 59 -5.25 9.23 -43.15
N ALA A 60 -5.04 8.55 -44.29
CA ALA A 60 -6.11 7.99 -45.09
C ALA A 60 -6.90 7.02 -44.21
N VAL A 61 -8.12 7.43 -43.82
CA VAL A 61 -9.02 6.59 -43.04
C VAL A 61 -9.46 5.44 -43.96
N PRO A 62 -9.08 4.19 -43.68
CA PRO A 62 -9.44 3.08 -44.55
C PRO A 62 -10.97 2.92 -44.54
N GLY A 63 -11.59 3.11 -45.71
CA GLY A 63 -13.03 2.98 -45.91
C GLY A 63 -13.78 4.28 -46.25
N LEU A 64 -13.10 5.43 -46.33
CA LEU A 64 -13.71 6.68 -46.80
C LEU A 64 -13.21 7.01 -48.21
N GLU A 65 -13.93 6.54 -49.22
CA GLU A 65 -13.68 6.86 -50.62
C GLU A 65 -13.70 8.40 -50.82
N PRO A 66 -12.64 8.99 -51.41
CA PRO A 66 -12.56 10.42 -51.70
C PRO A 66 -13.59 10.78 -52.79
N GLY A 67 -14.80 11.13 -52.35
CA GLY A 67 -15.94 11.35 -53.25
C GLY A 67 -17.29 10.95 -52.64
N SER A 68 -17.30 10.30 -51.47
CA SER A 68 -18.56 10.09 -50.75
C SER A 68 -19.14 11.44 -50.29
N LYS A 69 -20.25 11.82 -50.92
CA LYS A 69 -21.09 12.98 -50.56
C LYS A 69 -21.75 12.72 -49.22
N ILE A 70 -20.97 12.65 -48.14
CA ILE A 70 -21.54 12.78 -46.81
C ILE A 70 -21.94 14.24 -46.72
N ALA A 71 -23.25 14.46 -46.90
CA ALA A 71 -23.88 15.76 -46.80
C ALA A 71 -23.29 16.47 -45.58
N ARG A 72 -22.64 17.61 -45.82
CA ARG A 72 -22.38 18.63 -44.81
C ARG A 72 -23.75 18.93 -44.19
N ALA A 73 -24.05 18.29 -43.07
CA ALA A 73 -25.14 18.72 -42.22
C ALA A 73 -24.77 20.16 -41.84
N HIS A 74 -25.48 21.10 -42.43
CA HIS A 74 -25.44 22.49 -42.04
C HIS A 74 -25.74 22.53 -40.54
N LEU A 75 -24.73 22.82 -39.71
CA LEU A 75 -24.96 23.31 -38.37
C LEU A 75 -25.54 24.72 -38.52
N THR A 76 -26.84 24.79 -38.75
CA THR A 76 -27.60 26.01 -38.54
C THR A 76 -27.65 26.26 -37.05
N GLU A 77 -27.07 27.38 -36.65
CA GLU A 77 -27.16 27.99 -35.34
C GLU A 77 -28.61 27.96 -34.84
N GLY A 78 -28.86 27.22 -33.76
CA GLY A 78 -30.21 27.11 -33.23
C GLY A 78 -30.32 26.18 -32.04
N HIS A 79 -30.21 26.77 -30.85
CA HIS A 79 -30.77 26.23 -29.60
C HIS A 79 -30.29 24.84 -29.17
N VAL A 80 -29.13 24.80 -28.51
CA VAL A 80 -28.83 23.69 -27.58
C VAL A 80 -29.65 23.94 -26.31
N SER A 81 -30.85 23.37 -26.28
CA SER A 81 -31.67 23.29 -25.07
C SER A 81 -30.89 22.57 -23.97
N VAL A 82 -30.65 23.27 -22.85
CA VAL A 82 -29.92 22.80 -21.65
C VAL A 82 -30.65 21.67 -20.90
N GLU A 83 -31.86 21.30 -21.31
CA GLU A 83 -32.71 20.36 -20.57
C GLU A 83 -32.39 18.87 -20.74
N ARG A 84 -31.33 18.49 -21.46
CA ARG A 84 -31.00 17.07 -21.74
C ARG A 84 -29.77 16.50 -21.01
N ILE A 85 -29.38 17.08 -19.88
CA ILE A 85 -28.25 16.56 -19.07
C ILE A 85 -28.73 15.65 -17.91
N ALA A 86 -30.03 15.56 -17.64
CA ALA A 86 -30.55 14.77 -16.51
C ALA A 86 -30.48 13.24 -16.72
N ASP A 87 -30.36 12.76 -17.96
CA ASP A 87 -30.34 11.32 -18.28
C ASP A 87 -28.91 10.76 -18.49
N PHE A 88 -27.87 11.49 -18.04
CA PHE A 88 -26.51 10.97 -18.05
C PHE A 88 -26.37 9.89 -16.95
N ASN A 89 -26.80 8.67 -17.30
CA ASN A 89 -26.77 7.52 -16.42
C ASN A 89 -25.30 7.10 -16.20
N VAL A 90 -24.69 7.63 -15.13
CA VAL A 90 -23.31 7.40 -14.69
C VAL A 90 -22.97 5.89 -14.62
N GLY A 91 -23.96 5.05 -14.37
CA GLY A 91 -23.80 3.59 -14.37
C GLY A 91 -23.45 3.00 -15.75
N LYS A 92 -23.90 3.62 -16.84
CA LYS A 92 -23.60 3.17 -18.21
C LYS A 92 -22.16 3.51 -18.60
N LEU A 93 -21.66 4.66 -18.15
CA LEU A 93 -20.26 5.07 -18.33
C LEU A 93 -19.30 4.14 -17.58
N ASN A 94 -19.61 3.78 -16.33
CA ASN A 94 -18.77 2.86 -15.56
C ASN A 94 -18.71 1.47 -16.19
N ARG A 95 -19.83 0.95 -16.73
CA ARG A 95 -19.84 -0.33 -17.47
C ARG A 95 -19.03 -0.27 -18.77
N LEU A 96 -19.07 0.84 -19.49
CA LEU A 96 -18.27 1.04 -20.69
C LEU A 96 -16.77 1.09 -20.36
N TRP A 97 -16.38 1.79 -19.29
CA TRP A 97 -14.99 1.85 -18.83
C TRP A 97 -14.45 0.49 -18.34
N GLU A 98 -15.26 -0.28 -17.61
CA GLU A 98 -14.92 -1.66 -17.22
C GLU A 98 -14.83 -2.63 -18.42
N SER A 99 -15.65 -2.44 -19.44
CA SER A 99 -15.57 -3.25 -20.67
C SER A 99 -14.35 -2.91 -21.52
N ALA A 100 -13.98 -1.62 -21.61
CA ALA A 100 -12.81 -1.17 -22.35
C ALA A 100 -11.50 -1.65 -21.71
N THR A 101 -11.40 -1.60 -20.37
CA THR A 101 -10.22 -2.10 -19.64
C THR A 101 -10.07 -3.64 -19.71
N ARG A 102 -11.18 -4.38 -19.78
CA ARG A 102 -11.14 -5.84 -20.06
C ARG A 102 -10.73 -6.17 -21.49
N ALA A 103 -11.11 -5.37 -22.48
CA ALA A 103 -10.72 -5.58 -23.86
C ALA A 103 -9.21 -5.36 -24.07
N VAL A 104 -8.64 -4.35 -23.40
CA VAL A 104 -7.19 -4.06 -23.44
C VAL A 104 -6.36 -5.19 -22.82
N THR A 105 -6.84 -5.83 -21.76
CA THR A 105 -6.08 -6.89 -21.07
C THR A 105 -6.20 -8.27 -21.72
N LYS A 106 -7.26 -8.54 -22.51
CA LYS A 106 -7.41 -9.80 -23.27
C LYS A 106 -6.76 -9.77 -24.66
N GLY A 107 -6.44 -8.60 -25.19
CA GLY A 107 -5.79 -8.42 -26.48
C GLY A 107 -4.33 -7.93 -26.40
N ALA A 108 -3.78 -7.74 -25.21
CA ALA A 108 -2.38 -7.40 -25.01
C ALA A 108 -1.49 -8.55 -25.47
N ARG A 109 -1.18 -8.57 -26.77
CA ARG A 109 0.01 -9.21 -27.31
C ARG A 109 1.16 -8.79 -26.42
N GLN A 110 1.90 -9.77 -25.90
CA GLN A 110 3.16 -9.56 -25.21
C GLN A 110 3.99 -8.59 -26.05
N ILE A 111 4.13 -7.37 -25.58
CA ILE A 111 5.20 -6.50 -26.05
C ILE A 111 6.46 -7.23 -25.56
N PRO A 112 7.36 -7.68 -26.46
CA PRO A 112 8.62 -8.24 -26.02
C PRO A 112 9.32 -7.16 -25.19
N ASP A 113 9.64 -7.49 -23.94
CA ASP A 113 10.36 -6.59 -23.06
C ASP A 113 11.63 -6.10 -23.78
N PRO A 114 11.96 -4.80 -23.70
CA PRO A 114 13.19 -4.28 -24.30
C PRO A 114 14.39 -5.05 -23.73
N PRO A 115 15.42 -5.32 -24.53
CA PRO A 115 16.60 -6.04 -24.08
C PRO A 115 17.21 -5.31 -22.88
N SER A 116 17.08 -5.92 -21.72
CA SER A 116 17.75 -5.51 -20.50
C SER A 116 19.26 -5.69 -20.68
N ASP A 117 19.99 -4.59 -20.64
CA ASP A 117 21.45 -4.57 -20.60
C ASP A 117 21.98 -5.50 -19.50
N PRO A 118 23.01 -6.32 -19.78
CA PRO A 118 23.53 -7.30 -18.84
C PRO A 118 24.63 -6.68 -17.96
N GLU A 119 24.30 -5.74 -17.08
CA GLU A 119 25.27 -5.32 -16.05
C GLU A 119 24.59 -5.25 -14.67
N ASP A 120 25.19 -6.00 -13.74
CA ASP A 120 24.79 -6.30 -12.35
C ASP A 120 23.64 -7.30 -12.14
N GLU A 121 23.89 -8.53 -12.61
CA GLU A 121 23.39 -9.74 -11.95
C GLU A 121 23.81 -9.74 -10.46
N ASP A 122 22.95 -9.18 -9.60
CA ASP A 122 22.79 -9.69 -8.23
C ASP A 122 22.44 -11.18 -8.36
N LYS A 123 23.48 -12.03 -8.43
CA LYS A 123 23.39 -13.47 -8.27
C LYS A 123 22.66 -13.74 -6.97
N MET A 124 21.34 -13.90 -7.08
CA MET A 124 20.51 -14.46 -6.04
C MET A 124 21.06 -15.84 -5.80
N ASP A 125 21.88 -15.95 -4.76
CA ASP A 125 22.42 -17.20 -4.24
C ASP A 125 21.43 -18.36 -4.48
N ASP A 126 21.67 -19.16 -5.52
CA ASP A 126 21.03 -20.46 -5.79
C ASP A 126 21.52 -21.49 -4.76
N LYS A 127 21.57 -21.06 -3.50
CA LYS A 127 21.84 -21.88 -2.34
C LYS A 127 20.70 -22.89 -2.27
N GLU A 128 21.11 -24.15 -2.27
CA GLU A 128 20.35 -25.37 -2.04
C GLU A 128 19.00 -25.15 -1.33
N PRO A 129 17.95 -25.91 -1.70
CA PRO A 129 16.61 -25.74 -1.15
C PRO A 129 16.66 -25.69 0.37
N ARG A 130 16.40 -24.50 0.93
CA ARG A 130 16.46 -24.27 2.38
C ARG A 130 15.51 -25.24 3.06
N VAL A 131 16.06 -26.12 3.89
CA VAL A 131 15.27 -27.06 4.69
C VAL A 131 14.65 -26.27 5.85
N TYR A 132 13.33 -26.20 5.88
CA TYR A 132 12.57 -25.52 6.92
C TYR A 132 11.93 -26.53 7.87
N ASP A 133 12.03 -26.26 9.17
CA ASP A 133 11.30 -27.01 10.19
C ASP A 133 9.78 -26.78 10.05
N PRO A 134 8.93 -27.82 9.90
CA PRO A 134 7.49 -27.63 9.68
C PRO A 134 6.78 -26.96 10.87
N LYS A 135 7.29 -27.15 12.09
CA LYS A 135 6.71 -26.61 13.33
C LYS A 135 7.05 -25.14 13.56
N THR A 136 8.31 -24.77 13.36
CA THR A 136 8.80 -23.42 13.63
C THR A 136 8.81 -22.54 12.39
N MET A 137 8.77 -23.14 11.19
CA MET A 137 8.99 -22.51 9.88
C MET A 137 10.29 -21.69 9.86
N LYS A 138 11.32 -22.17 10.55
CA LYS A 138 12.65 -21.58 10.53
C LYS A 138 13.59 -22.46 9.74
N ASP A 139 14.56 -21.84 9.08
CA ASP A 139 15.67 -22.55 8.45
C ASP A 139 16.72 -22.97 9.50
N GLN A 140 17.75 -23.67 9.03
CA GLN A 140 18.91 -24.10 9.83
C GLN A 140 19.64 -22.93 10.52
N TYR A 141 19.48 -21.70 10.03
CA TYR A 141 20.06 -20.49 10.59
C TYR A 141 19.09 -19.72 11.51
N GLY A 142 17.90 -20.27 11.76
CA GLY A 142 16.88 -19.65 12.61
C GLY A 142 16.09 -18.52 11.93
N ASN A 143 16.26 -18.32 10.62
CA ASN A 143 15.57 -17.32 9.82
C ASN A 143 14.24 -17.86 9.26
N TYR A 144 13.28 -16.97 9.09
CA TYR A 144 11.99 -17.31 8.48
C TYR A 144 12.06 -17.20 6.95
N PRO A 145 11.22 -17.93 6.21
CA PRO A 145 11.13 -17.80 4.77
C PRO A 145 10.85 -16.36 4.33
N PRO A 146 11.39 -15.92 3.19
CA PRO A 146 11.26 -14.54 2.69
C PRO A 146 9.80 -14.15 2.39
N TRP A 147 8.97 -15.11 1.99
CA TRP A 147 7.53 -14.92 1.77
C TRP A 147 6.74 -14.75 3.07
N MET A 148 7.35 -14.99 4.23
CA MET A 148 6.70 -14.89 5.52
C MET A 148 6.83 -13.47 6.10
N ASN A 149 5.78 -12.66 5.92
CA ASN A 149 5.72 -11.28 6.42
C ASN A 149 6.06 -11.16 7.92
N LYS A 150 6.75 -10.06 8.31
CA LYS A 150 7.11 -9.73 9.70
C LYS A 150 5.93 -9.82 10.69
N LYS A 151 4.71 -9.51 10.24
CA LYS A 151 3.48 -9.65 11.05
C LYS A 151 3.17 -11.11 11.39
N LYS A 152 3.27 -12.03 10.41
CA LYS A 152 3.05 -13.47 10.59
C LYS A 152 4.10 -14.09 11.50
N VAL A 153 5.36 -13.67 11.35
CA VAL A 153 6.47 -14.05 12.25
C VAL A 153 6.17 -13.67 13.69
N LYS A 154 5.77 -12.40 13.92
CA LYS A 154 5.40 -11.93 15.26
C LYS A 154 4.22 -12.70 15.83
N ALA A 155 3.19 -12.97 15.04
CA ALA A 155 2.02 -13.74 15.47
C ALA A 155 2.40 -15.15 15.95
N LYS A 156 3.23 -15.89 15.19
CA LYS A 156 3.72 -17.22 15.62
C LYS A 156 4.55 -17.12 16.91
N SER A 157 5.44 -16.13 17.01
CA SER A 157 6.24 -15.93 18.22
C SER A 157 5.38 -15.63 19.46
N HIS A 158 4.30 -14.85 19.29
CA HIS A 158 3.37 -14.52 20.35
C HIS A 158 2.53 -15.74 20.76
N ALA A 159 2.05 -16.52 19.79
CA ALA A 159 1.32 -17.76 20.05
C ALA A 159 2.16 -18.75 20.88
N ALA A 160 3.45 -18.91 20.54
CA ALA A 160 4.36 -19.75 21.32
C ALA A 160 4.53 -19.26 22.78
N LYS A 161 4.64 -17.95 22.99
CA LYS A 161 4.71 -17.35 24.35
C LYS A 161 3.42 -17.57 25.14
N VAL A 162 2.27 -17.39 24.49
CA VAL A 162 0.95 -17.62 25.11
C VAL A 162 0.79 -19.09 25.49
N GLN A 163 1.18 -20.02 24.62
CA GLN A 163 1.11 -21.44 24.93
C GLN A 163 2.01 -21.81 26.10
N LYS A 164 3.26 -21.34 26.14
CA LYS A 164 4.17 -21.55 27.29
C LYS A 164 3.59 -21.00 28.60
N ALA A 165 2.92 -19.84 28.55
CA ALA A 165 2.26 -19.28 29.72
C ALA A 165 1.06 -20.12 30.18
N LYS A 166 0.25 -20.64 29.23
CA LYS A 166 -0.84 -21.57 29.51
C LYS A 166 -0.33 -22.87 30.14
N ASP A 167 0.71 -23.45 29.57
CA ASP A 167 1.32 -24.70 30.07
C ASP A 167 1.89 -24.50 31.48
N LYS A 168 2.57 -23.38 31.74
CA LYS A 168 3.04 -23.02 33.09
C LYS A 168 1.89 -22.86 34.09
N ARG A 169 0.79 -22.22 33.68
CA ARG A 169 -0.41 -22.08 34.52
C ARG A 169 -1.05 -23.44 34.79
N ALA A 170 -1.14 -24.31 33.79
CA ALA A 170 -1.64 -25.67 33.94
C ALA A 170 -0.77 -26.49 34.89
N ALA A 171 0.56 -26.42 34.76
CA ALA A 171 1.51 -27.07 35.65
C ALA A 171 1.33 -26.61 37.11
N ARG A 172 1.20 -25.30 37.37
CA ARG A 172 0.93 -24.77 38.71
C ARG A 172 -0.39 -25.27 39.30
N ARG A 173 -1.43 -25.42 38.47
CA ARG A 173 -2.72 -25.98 38.93
C ARG A 173 -2.62 -27.45 39.28
N ARG A 174 -1.79 -28.22 38.56
CA ARG A 174 -1.52 -29.63 38.88
C ARG A 174 -0.71 -29.77 40.16
N SER A 175 0.34 -28.96 40.34
CA SER A 175 1.18 -29.01 41.53
C SER A 175 0.49 -28.44 42.78
N GLY A 176 -0.42 -27.47 42.63
CA GLY A 176 -1.16 -26.87 43.73
C GLY A 176 -2.38 -27.65 44.22
N ARG A 177 -2.76 -28.75 43.55
CA ARG A 177 -3.96 -29.54 43.91
C ARG A 177 -3.68 -30.71 44.86
N VAL A 178 -2.46 -30.79 45.43
CA VAL A 178 -2.06 -31.88 46.33
C VAL A 178 -2.10 -31.48 47.81
N LEU A 179 -2.44 -30.23 48.18
CA LEU A 179 -2.25 -29.76 49.56
C LEU A 179 -3.44 -29.03 50.22
N GLN A 180 -4.67 -29.13 49.70
CA GLN A 180 -5.86 -28.59 50.39
C GLN A 180 -7.07 -29.54 50.25
N LYS A 181 -6.94 -30.66 50.93
CA LYS A 181 -7.96 -31.60 51.41
C LYS A 181 -7.20 -32.25 52.56
N ASP A 182 -7.18 -31.69 53.77
CA ASP A 182 -8.31 -31.63 54.67
C ASP A 182 -8.10 -30.48 55.68
N SER A 183 -9.02 -29.53 55.74
CA SER A 183 -9.33 -28.80 56.98
C SER A 183 -10.65 -28.07 56.78
N ASP A 184 -11.71 -28.82 57.01
CA ASP A 184 -13.03 -28.28 57.33
C ASP A 184 -12.89 -27.34 58.53
N GLY A 185 -12.80 -26.04 58.24
CA GLY A 185 -12.69 -24.98 59.23
C GLY A 185 -13.53 -23.81 58.76
N GLN A 186 -14.78 -23.80 59.22
CA GLN A 186 -15.75 -22.74 59.00
C GLN A 186 -15.18 -21.35 59.29
N GLY A 187 -15.60 -20.36 58.48
CA GLY A 187 -15.56 -18.95 58.86
C GLY A 187 -14.67 -18.09 57.97
N ASN A 188 -15.25 -17.23 57.15
CA ASN A 188 -15.54 -15.85 57.57
C ASN A 188 -15.88 -15.01 56.32
N LYS A 189 -17.12 -14.51 56.26
CA LYS A 189 -17.54 -13.51 55.27
C LYS A 189 -16.84 -12.20 55.62
N LYS A 190 -15.81 -11.79 54.86
CA LYS A 190 -15.27 -10.42 54.94
C LYS A 190 -15.73 -9.60 53.73
N SER A 191 -16.54 -8.60 54.07
CA SER A 191 -17.00 -7.44 53.33
C SER A 191 -15.91 -6.79 52.48
N SER A 192 -16.19 -6.58 51.20
CA SER A 192 -15.43 -5.66 50.33
C SER A 192 -15.95 -4.24 50.55
N SER A 193 -15.16 -3.40 51.22
CA SER A 193 -15.38 -1.96 51.24
C SER A 193 -15.08 -1.37 49.87
N LYS A 194 -15.96 -0.47 49.46
CA LYS A 194 -15.93 0.31 48.24
C LYS A 194 -15.17 1.59 48.58
N ASN A 195 -13.97 1.78 48.04
CA ASN A 195 -13.27 3.07 48.12
C ASN A 195 -13.51 3.79 46.80
N ASP A 196 -14.37 4.81 46.86
CA ASP A 196 -14.50 5.86 45.87
C ASP A 196 -13.46 6.94 46.20
N ASP A 197 -12.30 6.91 45.53
CA ASP A 197 -11.29 7.98 45.59
C ASP A 197 -11.57 8.99 44.48
N SER A 198 -12.40 9.98 44.80
CA SER A 198 -12.57 11.22 44.04
C SER A 198 -11.65 12.29 44.63
N ASP A 199 -10.43 12.41 44.08
CA ASP A 199 -9.56 13.57 44.29
C ASP A 199 -9.59 14.47 43.05
N GLU A 200 -10.58 15.36 43.02
CA GLU A 200 -10.54 16.62 42.29
C GLU A 200 -9.53 17.54 43.01
N SER A 201 -8.31 17.59 42.49
CA SER A 201 -7.35 18.64 42.85
C SER A 201 -7.29 19.66 41.72
N ASP A 202 -7.91 20.80 42.02
CA ASP A 202 -7.69 22.10 41.43
C ASP A 202 -6.21 22.33 41.06
N MET A 203 -5.97 22.59 39.77
CA MET A 203 -4.81 23.37 39.37
C MET A 203 -5.28 24.62 38.63
N GLU A 204 -5.57 25.65 39.41
CA GLU A 204 -5.50 27.04 38.97
C GLU A 204 -4.10 27.31 38.40
N VAL A 205 -4.00 27.34 37.06
CA VAL A 205 -2.82 27.85 36.39
C VAL A 205 -3.03 29.33 36.13
N ASN A 206 -2.50 30.14 37.04
CA ASN A 206 -2.29 31.57 36.88
C ASN A 206 -1.55 31.86 35.57
N PHE A 207 -2.23 32.52 34.63
CA PHE A 207 -1.60 33.12 33.45
C PHE A 207 -1.53 34.63 33.66
N TYR A 208 -0.36 35.12 34.02
CA TYR A 208 0.01 36.54 33.91
C TYR A 208 1.28 36.67 33.06
N LYS A 209 1.24 37.69 32.19
CA LYS A 209 2.26 38.24 31.28
C LYS A 209 2.41 37.59 29.91
#